data_AF-J2WAL0-F1
#
_entry.id   AF-J2WAL0-F1
#
_cell.length_a   1.000
_cell.length_b   1.000
_cell.length_c   1.000
_cell.angle_alpha   90.00
_cell.angle_beta   90.00
_cell.angle_gamma   90.00
#
_symmetry.space_group_name_H-M   'P 1'
#
loop_
_entity.id
_entity.type
_entity.pdbx_description
1 polymer ?
#
loop_
_entity_poly.entity_id
_entity_poly.type
_entity_poly.pdbx_seq_one_letter_code
_entity_poly.pdbx_strand_id
1 'polypeptide(L)'
;MPAVAYRRGNPIAVLPSTCIMIDSADNATHSLPVTGATRLRFTDATRNIFTIDLGQDLLGDWIVTLTWSGNVMQRGGGKRLLVHDQEAGLQVLQQIAQAKQRSGFAPVLDYHVRMHRS
;
A
#
# COMPACT_ATOMS: atom_id res chain seq x y z
N MET A 1 47.85 31.04 -36.58
CA MET A 1 48.37 31.36 -35.23
C MET A 1 47.81 30.32 -34.26
N PRO A 2 48.64 29.72 -33.38
CA PRO A 2 48.49 28.33 -32.95
C PRO A 2 47.84 28.18 -31.57
N ALA A 3 47.25 27.01 -31.31
CA ALA A 3 47.49 26.24 -30.09
C ALA A 3 46.99 24.80 -30.28
N VAL A 4 47.96 23.89 -30.44
CA VAL A 4 47.79 22.44 -30.37
C VAL A 4 47.92 22.04 -28.90
N ALA A 5 46.96 21.28 -28.38
CA ALA A 5 47.13 20.51 -27.15
C ALA A 5 46.62 19.08 -27.41
N TYR A 6 47.55 18.13 -27.38
CA TYR A 6 47.29 16.69 -27.42
C TYR A 6 47.50 16.14 -26.01
N ARG A 7 46.51 15.41 -25.45
CA ARG A 7 46.77 14.47 -24.35
C ARG A 7 46.14 13.12 -24.65
N ARG A 8 47.05 12.18 -24.93
CA ARG A 8 47.03 10.71 -24.89
C ARG A 8 45.77 10.03 -24.31
N GLY A 9 45.25 9.05 -25.06
CA GLY A 9 44.48 7.91 -24.53
C GLY A 9 43.21 7.59 -25.33
N ASN A 10 43.23 6.52 -26.13
CA ASN A 10 42.17 6.06 -27.04
C ASN A 10 40.90 5.54 -26.29
N PRO A 11 39.80 5.19 -26.98
CA PRO A 11 38.62 5.99 -27.30
C PRO A 11 37.35 5.56 -26.53
N ILE A 12 36.36 6.44 -26.34
CA ILE A 12 34.97 5.99 -26.15
C ILE A 12 34.11 6.76 -27.12
N ALA A 13 33.53 6.02 -28.07
CA ALA A 13 32.52 6.50 -28.99
C ALA A 13 31.37 7.13 -28.18
N VAL A 14 31.14 8.42 -28.34
CA VAL A 14 29.87 9.03 -27.95
C VAL A 14 29.00 9.05 -29.21
N LEU A 15 28.33 7.91 -29.41
CA LEU A 15 27.19 7.79 -30.32
C LEU A 15 26.00 8.60 -29.79
N PRO A 16 25.02 8.91 -30.66
CA PRO A 16 24.31 10.17 -30.69
C PRO A 16 23.25 10.27 -29.60
N SER A 17 22.84 11.52 -29.35
CA SER A 17 21.60 11.94 -28.71
C SER A 17 20.56 10.83 -28.66
N THR A 18 20.45 10.18 -27.50
CA THR A 18 19.29 9.36 -27.20
C THR A 18 18.11 10.31 -27.09
N CYS A 19 17.33 10.39 -28.16
CA CYS A 19 15.96 10.87 -28.09
C CYS A 19 15.26 10.05 -27.01
N ILE A 20 14.99 10.68 -25.86
CA ILE A 20 14.14 10.10 -24.84
C ILE A 20 12.75 10.03 -25.49
N MET A 21 12.42 8.87 -26.03
CA MET A 21 11.06 8.53 -26.44
C MET A 21 10.27 8.29 -25.16
N ILE A 22 9.82 9.35 -24.49
CA ILE A 22 8.69 9.24 -23.58
C ILE A 22 7.51 8.90 -24.49
N ASP A 23 7.06 7.66 -24.45
CA ASP A 23 5.90 7.23 -25.22
C ASP A 23 4.66 7.96 -24.65
N SER A 24 3.72 8.36 -25.51
CA SER A 24 2.43 8.87 -25.04
C SER A 24 1.69 7.85 -24.17
N ALA A 25 2.06 6.56 -24.26
CA ALA A 25 1.58 5.52 -23.37
C ALA A 25 2.00 5.72 -21.90
N ASP A 26 3.12 6.40 -21.63
CA ASP A 26 3.55 6.70 -20.25
C ASP A 26 2.60 7.68 -19.54
N ASN A 27 1.78 8.42 -20.31
CA ASN A 27 0.78 9.35 -19.79
C ASN A 27 -0.55 8.68 -19.42
N ALA A 28 -0.72 7.38 -19.67
CA ALA A 28 -1.95 6.63 -19.40
C ALA A 28 -1.93 5.90 -18.04
N THR A 29 -1.12 6.36 -17.07
CA THR A 29 -1.27 5.92 -15.69
C THR A 29 -2.52 6.58 -15.09
N HIS A 30 -3.69 6.12 -15.51
CA HIS A 30 -4.93 6.47 -14.83
C HIS A 30 -4.83 5.98 -13.39
N SER A 31 -4.99 6.88 -12.42
CA SER A 31 -5.15 6.49 -11.03
C SER A 31 -6.30 5.50 -10.95
N LEU A 32 -6.00 4.27 -10.53
CA LEU A 32 -7.06 3.31 -10.22
C LEU A 32 -8.01 3.99 -9.22
N PRO A 33 -9.34 3.85 -9.39
CA PRO A 33 -10.31 4.36 -8.44
C PRO A 33 -10.29 3.50 -7.17
N VAL A 34 -9.14 3.49 -6.48
CA VAL A 34 -9.01 2.79 -5.21
C VAL A 34 -9.59 3.71 -4.16
N THR A 35 -10.84 3.46 -3.77
CA THR A 35 -11.44 4.12 -2.62
C THR A 35 -10.53 3.89 -1.41
N GLY A 36 -10.16 4.96 -0.70
CA GLY A 36 -9.17 4.90 0.37
C GLY A 36 -9.45 3.76 1.36
N ALA A 37 -8.49 2.85 1.52
CA ALA A 37 -8.65 1.69 2.38
C ALA A 37 -8.91 2.12 3.83
N THR A 38 -9.98 1.59 4.43
CA THR A 38 -10.27 1.81 5.85
C THR A 38 -9.53 0.78 6.67
N ARG A 39 -8.56 1.21 7.48
CA ARG A 39 -7.75 0.36 8.35
C ARG A 39 -8.10 0.59 9.82
N LEU A 40 -8.34 -0.50 10.54
CA LEU A 40 -8.39 -0.52 11.99
C LEU A 40 -7.27 -1.40 12.53
N ARG A 41 -6.54 -0.90 13.53
CA ARG A 41 -5.48 -1.64 14.19
C ARG A 41 -5.80 -1.76 15.67
N PHE A 42 -5.46 -2.91 16.25
CA PHE A 42 -5.67 -3.22 17.65
C PHE A 42 -4.45 -3.89 18.26
N THR A 43 -4.29 -3.70 19.57
CA THR A 43 -3.26 -4.36 20.37
C THR A 43 -3.84 -4.87 21.68
N ASP A 44 -3.35 -6.02 22.15
CA ASP A 44 -3.65 -6.53 23.49
C ASP A 44 -2.52 -6.26 24.49
N ALA A 45 -2.73 -6.66 25.75
CA ALA A 45 -1.74 -6.53 26.82
C ALA A 45 -0.42 -7.29 26.55
N THR A 46 -0.47 -8.34 25.72
CA THR A 46 0.70 -9.13 25.33
C THR A 46 1.40 -8.62 24.07
N ARG A 47 0.97 -7.45 23.57
CA ARG A 47 1.48 -6.79 22.35
C ARG A 47 1.23 -7.59 21.07
N ASN A 48 0.23 -8.45 21.05
CA ASN A 48 -0.23 -9.03 19.78
C ASN A 48 -0.91 -7.93 18.97
N ILE A 49 -0.61 -7.89 17.67
CA ILE A 49 -1.18 -6.91 16.75
C ILE A 49 -2.26 -7.59 15.94
N PHE A 50 -3.41 -6.93 15.83
CA PHE A 50 -4.50 -7.34 14.98
C PHE A 50 -4.89 -6.16 14.09
N THR A 51 -4.89 -6.36 12.77
CA THR A 51 -5.23 -5.33 11.80
C THR A 51 -6.37 -5.81 10.92
N ILE A 52 -7.32 -4.92 10.63
CA ILE A 52 -8.42 -5.15 9.72
C ILE A 52 -8.40 -4.05 8.67
N ASP A 53 -8.44 -4.44 7.42
CA ASP A 53 -8.47 -3.56 6.26
C ASP A 53 -9.74 -3.81 5.46
N LEU A 54 -10.48 -2.77 5.13
CA LEU A 54 -11.47 -2.79 4.06
C LEU A 54 -10.92 -2.01 2.89
N GLY A 55 -10.83 -2.67 1.73
CA GLY A 55 -10.43 -2.03 0.49
C GLY A 55 -11.06 -2.72 -0.70
N GLN A 56 -11.00 -2.03 -1.83
CA GLN A 56 -11.38 -2.59 -3.11
C GLN A 56 -10.13 -3.18 -3.78
N ASP A 57 -10.26 -4.36 -4.38
CA ASP A 57 -9.17 -4.95 -5.16
C ASP A 57 -9.06 -4.32 -6.56
N LEU A 58 -8.15 -4.84 -7.39
CA LEU A 58 -7.92 -4.32 -8.74
C LEU A 58 -9.08 -4.58 -9.71
N LEU A 59 -9.94 -5.55 -9.40
CA LEU A 59 -11.09 -5.93 -10.23
C LEU A 59 -12.38 -5.23 -9.79
N GLY A 60 -12.34 -4.51 -8.66
CA GLY A 60 -13.49 -3.81 -8.12
C GLY A 60 -14.20 -4.56 -6.98
N ASP A 61 -13.71 -5.72 -6.56
CA ASP A 61 -14.30 -6.49 -5.47
C ASP A 61 -13.95 -5.88 -4.12
N TRP A 62 -14.94 -5.76 -3.24
CA TRP A 62 -14.70 -5.32 -1.87
C TRP A 62 -14.21 -6.47 -1.01
N ILE A 63 -13.08 -6.25 -0.32
CA ILE A 63 -12.43 -7.27 0.49
C ILE A 63 -12.13 -6.73 1.88
N VAL A 64 -12.55 -7.48 2.88
CA VAL A 64 -12.09 -7.32 4.27
C VAL A 64 -10.90 -8.25 4.49
N THR A 65 -9.73 -7.69 4.77
CA THR A 65 -8.51 -8.41 5.10
C THR A 65 -8.23 -8.30 6.59
N LEU A 66 -8.18 -9.43 7.28
CA LEU A 66 -7.78 -9.52 8.67
C LEU A 66 -6.35 -10.06 8.71
N THR A 67 -5.49 -9.44 9.50
CA THR A 67 -4.14 -9.93 9.76
C THR A 67 -3.87 -9.91 11.25
N TRP A 68 -3.14 -10.91 11.73
CA TRP A 68 -2.70 -10.99 13.11
C TRP A 68 -1.24 -11.39 13.16
N SER A 69 -0.49 -10.77 14.05
CA SER A 69 0.87 -11.17 14.36
C SER A 69 1.00 -11.27 15.88
N GLY A 70 1.51 -12.40 16.36
CA GLY A 70 1.88 -12.50 17.76
C GLY A 70 3.23 -11.81 18.04
N ASN A 71 3.65 -11.84 19.29
CA ASN A 71 5.04 -11.57 19.70
C ASN A 71 6.02 -12.37 18.80
N VAL A 72 7.26 -11.88 18.62
CA VAL A 72 8.42 -12.42 17.87
C VAL A 72 8.50 -13.96 17.72
N MET A 73 7.97 -14.74 18.67
CA MET A 73 7.94 -16.22 18.61
C MET A 73 6.65 -16.87 18.05
N GLN A 74 5.55 -16.15 17.88
CA GLN A 74 4.30 -16.69 17.33
C GLN A 74 4.14 -16.31 15.86
N ARG A 75 3.95 -17.32 15.00
CA ARG A 75 3.61 -17.11 13.59
C ARG A 75 2.30 -16.35 13.49
N GLY A 76 2.35 -15.22 12.78
CA GLY A 76 1.15 -14.50 12.37
C GLY A 76 0.33 -15.27 11.34
N GLY A 77 -0.83 -14.72 10.99
CA GLY A 77 -1.71 -15.24 9.96
C GLY A 77 -2.61 -14.16 9.39
N GLY A 78 -3.40 -14.54 8.39
CA GLY A 78 -4.36 -13.62 7.78
C GLY A 78 -5.56 -14.36 7.22
N LYS A 79 -6.66 -13.64 7.09
CA LYS A 79 -7.91 -14.11 6.49
C LYS A 79 -8.45 -13.02 5.58
N ARG A 80 -8.99 -13.40 4.43
CA ARG A 80 -9.70 -12.51 3.53
C ARG A 80 -11.17 -12.91 3.46
N LEU A 81 -12.04 -11.92 3.37
CA LEU A 81 -13.48 -12.07 3.23
C LEU A 81 -13.91 -11.18 2.08
N LEU A 82 -14.50 -11.78 1.05
CA LEU A 82 -15.17 -11.02 0.01
C LEU A 82 -16.47 -10.47 0.58
N VAL A 83 -16.76 -9.20 0.34
CA VAL A 83 -18.01 -8.56 0.75
C VAL A 83 -18.67 -7.94 -0.47
N HIS A 84 -20.00 -7.84 -0.42
CA HIS A 84 -20.80 -7.42 -1.56
C HIS A 84 -20.50 -5.97 -1.99
N ASP A 85 -20.35 -5.09 -1.01
CA ASP A 85 -20.12 -3.66 -1.22
C ASP A 85 -19.38 -3.03 -0.02
N GLN A 86 -19.10 -1.73 -0.14
CA GLN A 86 -18.43 -0.96 0.90
C GLN A 86 -19.20 -0.93 2.22
N GLU A 87 -20.53 -0.79 2.18
CA GLU A 87 -21.36 -0.64 3.37
C GLU A 87 -21.39 -1.94 4.17
N ALA A 88 -21.59 -3.08 3.50
CA ALA A 88 -21.46 -4.41 4.08
C ALA A 88 -20.06 -4.61 4.69
N GLY A 89 -19.02 -4.14 4.00
CA GLY A 89 -17.64 -4.13 4.53
C GLY A 89 -17.49 -3.33 5.82
N LEU A 90 -18.09 -2.14 5.89
CA LEU A 90 -18.06 -1.28 7.08
C LEU A 90 -18.83 -1.90 8.25
N GLN A 91 -19.96 -2.56 7.99
CA GLN A 91 -20.70 -3.31 9.02
C GLN A 91 -19.87 -4.47 9.56
N VAL A 92 -19.20 -5.23 8.70
CA VAL A 92 -18.27 -6.30 9.12
C VAL A 92 -17.12 -5.74 9.96
N LEU A 93 -16.51 -4.63 9.53
CA LEU A 93 -15.48 -3.92 10.29
C LEU A 93 -15.97 -3.57 11.71
N GLN A 94 -17.17 -2.99 11.82
CA GLN A 94 -17.75 -2.59 13.10
C GLN A 94 -18.02 -3.80 14.01
N GLN A 95 -18.56 -4.89 13.46
CA GLN A 95 -18.81 -6.12 14.21
C GLN A 95 -17.52 -6.73 14.76
N ILE A 96 -16.46 -6.81 13.93
CA ILE A 96 -15.17 -7.33 14.37
C ILE A 96 -14.53 -6.39 15.40
N ALA A 97 -14.61 -5.08 15.22
CA ALA A 97 -14.09 -4.11 16.16
C ALA A 97 -14.72 -4.26 17.56
N GLN A 98 -16.05 -4.38 17.62
CA GLN A 98 -16.76 -4.63 18.87
C GLN A 98 -16.37 -5.96 19.50
N ALA A 99 -16.26 -7.03 18.70
CA ALA A 99 -15.84 -8.34 19.17
C ALA A 99 -14.42 -8.29 19.77
N LYS A 100 -13.48 -7.60 19.10
CA LYS A 100 -12.10 -7.45 19.57
C LYS A 100 -11.99 -6.64 20.86
N GLN A 101 -12.74 -5.54 20.97
CA GLN A 101 -12.81 -4.78 22.21
C GLN A 101 -13.29 -5.63 23.39
N ARG A 102 -14.33 -6.45 23.17
CA ARG A 102 -14.81 -7.41 24.18
C ARG A 102 -13.78 -8.48 24.55
N SER A 103 -12.88 -8.84 23.63
CA SER A 103 -11.77 -9.77 23.86
C SER A 103 -10.53 -9.12 24.48
N GLY A 104 -10.58 -7.85 24.90
CA GLY A 104 -9.47 -7.17 25.57
C GLY A 104 -8.45 -6.52 24.63
N PHE A 105 -8.76 -6.40 23.34
CA PHE A 105 -7.96 -5.64 22.39
C PHE A 105 -8.35 -4.16 22.43
N ALA A 106 -7.37 -3.28 22.57
CA ALA A 106 -7.58 -1.83 22.50
C ALA A 106 -7.30 -1.33 21.07
N PRO A 107 -8.13 -0.41 20.53
CA PRO A 107 -7.84 0.21 19.24
C PRO A 107 -6.59 1.08 19.34
N VAL A 108 -5.74 1.00 18.33
CA VAL A 108 -4.60 1.89 18.13
C VAL A 108 -5.00 2.91 17.07
N LEU A 109 -4.92 4.20 17.41
CA LEU A 109 -5.03 5.25 16.41
C LEU A 109 -3.81 5.20 15.50
N ASP A 110 -3.94 4.59 14.33
CA ASP A 110 -3.00 4.79 13.23
C ASP A 110 -3.39 6.09 12.52
N TYR A 111 -2.68 7.17 12.80
CA TYR A 111 -2.85 8.50 12.20
C TYR A 111 -2.27 8.54 10.78
N HIS A 112 -2.76 7.71 9.85
CA HIS A 112 -2.41 7.82 8.43
C HIS A 112 -3.66 7.75 7.55
N VAL A 113 -4.45 8.84 7.55
CA VAL A 113 -5.36 9.11 6.44
C VAL A 113 -4.54 9.79 5.35
N ARG A 114 -4.18 9.04 4.31
CA ARG A 114 -3.64 9.62 3.07
C ARG A 114 -4.83 10.17 2.27
N MET A 115 -5.27 11.37 2.65
CA MET A 115 -6.18 12.18 1.84
C MET A 115 -5.46 12.54 0.53
N HIS A 116 -5.75 11.84 -0.56
CA HIS A 116 -5.47 12.39 -1.88
C HIS A 116 -6.59 13.38 -2.20
N ARG A 117 -6.25 14.67 -2.14
CA ARG A 117 -7.10 15.76 -2.59
C ARG A 117 -7.26 15.66 -4.11
N SER A 118 -8.51 15.87 -4.53
CA SER A 118 -9.01 15.95 -5.91
C SER A 118 -8.27 16.97 -6.77
#